data_AF-A0A3B8WZH8-F1
#
_entry.id   AF-A0A3B8WZH8-F1
#
_cell.length_a   1.000
_cell.length_b   1.000
_cell.length_c   1.000
_cell.angle_alpha   90.00
_cell.angle_beta   90.00
_cell.angle_gamma   90.00
#
_symmetry.space_group_name_H-M   'P 1'
#
loop_
_entity.id
_entity.type
_entity.pdbx_description
1 polymer ?
#
loop_
_entity_poly.entity_id
_entity_poly.type
_entity_poly.pdbx_seq_one_letter_code
_entity_poly.pdbx_strand_id
1 'polypeptide(L)'
;MAGVRVVVTINFPSSEIAEQAAAGMVEAHAPIREREGAVQYEVFRSAEDPCKVVLMEHWANRELYDKHWKQQLAAGGPDLDPSVKMGIEFYNYEEYAIDEDGHWMPADPADRSKTIRWK
;
A
#
# COMPACT_ATOMS: atom_id res chain seq x y z
N MET A 1 9.95 9.39 11.58
CA MET A 1 9.65 9.85 10.21
C MET A 1 8.34 9.24 9.81
N ALA A 2 7.49 9.99 9.10
CA ALA A 2 6.20 9.50 8.63
C ALA A 2 6.37 8.22 7.79
N GLY A 3 5.46 7.26 7.97
CA GLY A 3 5.43 6.05 7.16
C GLY A 3 5.06 6.36 5.71
N VAL A 4 5.19 5.37 4.83
CA VAL A 4 4.75 5.46 3.44
C VAL A 4 3.69 4.40 3.19
N ARG A 5 2.55 4.81 2.64
CA ARG A 5 1.51 3.94 2.14
C ARG A 5 1.62 3.87 0.62
N VAL A 6 1.70 2.66 0.09
CA VAL A 6 1.68 2.41 -1.36
C VAL A 6 0.42 1.61 -1.68
N VAL A 7 -0.36 2.09 -2.64
CA VAL A 7 -1.53 1.40 -3.14
C VAL A 7 -1.28 1.05 -4.59
N VAL A 8 -1.23 -0.24 -4.89
CA VAL A 8 -1.04 -0.76 -6.24
C VAL A 8 -2.35 -1.39 -6.68
N THR A 9 -3.05 -0.73 -7.58
CA THR A 9 -4.29 -1.25 -8.18
C THR A 9 -3.96 -1.98 -9.47
N ILE A 10 -4.37 -3.23 -9.57
CA ILE A 10 -4.10 -4.11 -10.70
C ILE A 10 -5.44 -4.57 -11.28
N ASN A 11 -5.67 -4.28 -12.56
CA ASN A 11 -6.87 -4.67 -13.29
C ASN A 11 -6.48 -5.74 -14.31
N PHE A 12 -7.05 -6.93 -14.14
CA PHE A 12 -6.83 -8.09 -14.99
C PHE A 12 -7.87 -8.16 -16.12
N PRO A 13 -7.56 -8.86 -17.22
CA PRO A 13 -8.49 -9.00 -18.35
C PRO A 13 -9.72 -9.87 -18.03
N SER A 14 -9.67 -10.70 -16.98
CA SER A 14 -10.80 -11.49 -16.52
C SER A 14 -10.73 -11.74 -15.01
N SER A 15 -11.87 -12.07 -14.40
CA SER A 15 -11.97 -12.41 -12.99
C SER A 15 -11.27 -13.72 -12.64
N GLU A 16 -11.24 -14.70 -13.55
CA GLU A 16 -10.52 -15.96 -13.34
C GLU A 16 -9.01 -15.71 -13.25
N ILE A 17 -8.48 -14.87 -14.14
CA ILE A 17 -7.06 -14.48 -14.09
C ILE A 17 -6.77 -13.67 -12.83
N ALA A 18 -7.67 -12.75 -12.43
CA ALA A 18 -7.53 -11.99 -11.20
C ALA A 18 -7.48 -12.88 -9.95
N GLU A 19 -8.34 -13.90 -9.88
CA GLU A 19 -8.41 -14.85 -8.77
C GLU A 19 -7.09 -15.64 -8.63
N GLN A 20 -6.61 -16.21 -9.75
CA GLN A 20 -5.35 -16.95 -9.80
C GLN A 20 -4.16 -16.06 -9.45
N ALA A 21 -4.11 -14.84 -10.01
CA ALA A 21 -3.05 -13.88 -9.73
C ALA A 21 -3.05 -13.46 -8.26
N ALA A 22 -4.22 -13.19 -7.67
CA ALA A 22 -4.33 -12.85 -6.25
C ALA A 22 -3.81 -13.98 -5.36
N ALA A 23 -4.14 -15.23 -5.65
CA ALA A 23 -3.63 -16.38 -4.90
C ALA A 23 -2.10 -16.49 -5.00
N GLY A 24 -1.54 -16.38 -6.21
CA GLY A 24 -0.09 -16.40 -6.41
C GLY A 24 0.62 -15.22 -5.72
N MET A 25 0.02 -14.04 -5.73
CA MET A 25 0.53 -12.87 -5.01
C MET A 25 0.55 -13.10 -3.50
N VAL A 26 -0.52 -13.66 -2.91
CA VAL A 26 -0.56 -13.97 -1.47
C VAL A 26 0.61 -14.86 -1.06
N GLU A 27 0.88 -15.92 -1.82
CA GLU A 27 2.01 -16.82 -1.56
C GLU A 27 3.37 -16.13 -1.74
N ALA A 28 3.57 -15.43 -2.86
CA ALA A 28 4.82 -14.74 -3.19
C ALA A 28 5.15 -13.61 -2.20
N HIS A 29 4.13 -12.98 -1.63
CA HIS A 29 4.26 -11.82 -0.75
C HIS A 29 4.33 -12.18 0.73
N ALA A 30 3.97 -13.40 1.12
CA ALA A 30 4.09 -13.87 2.50
C ALA A 30 5.47 -13.61 3.15
N PRO A 31 6.63 -13.81 2.50
CA PRO A 31 7.93 -13.47 3.09
C PRO A 31 8.24 -11.97 3.12
N ILE A 32 7.55 -11.15 2.31
CA ILE A 32 7.80 -9.69 2.27
C ILE A 32 7.28 -9.02 3.54
N ARG A 33 6.17 -9.52 4.10
CA ARG A 33 5.59 -8.99 5.35
C ARG A 33 6.56 -9.06 6.54
N GLU A 34 7.53 -9.96 6.50
CA GLU A 34 8.54 -10.14 7.56
C GLU A 34 9.77 -9.24 7.35
N ARG A 35 9.82 -8.45 6.27
CA ARG A 35 10.94 -7.54 6.02
C ARG A 35 10.95 -6.39 7.02
N GLU A 36 12.16 -5.93 7.30
CA GLU A 36 12.38 -4.74 8.12
C GLU A 36 11.56 -3.54 7.61
N GLY A 37 10.70 -3.02 8.48
CA GLY A 37 9.86 -1.86 8.19
C GLY A 37 8.57 -2.15 7.43
N ALA A 38 8.29 -3.40 7.03
CA ALA A 38 7.00 -3.77 6.46
C ALA A 38 5.94 -3.83 7.58
N VAL A 39 5.15 -2.78 7.70
CA VAL A 39 4.07 -2.69 8.69
C VAL A 39 2.80 -3.39 8.18
N GLN A 40 2.55 -3.31 6.88
CA GLN A 40 1.46 -4.01 6.20
C GLN A 40 1.91 -4.35 4.78
N TYR A 41 1.56 -5.55 4.31
CA TYR A 41 1.80 -5.98 2.95
C TYR A 41 0.73 -7.01 2.58
N GLU A 42 -0.40 -6.54 2.06
CA GLU A 42 -1.62 -7.34 1.93
C GLU A 42 -2.27 -7.20 0.56
N VAL A 43 -2.87 -8.30 0.10
CA VAL A 43 -3.59 -8.37 -1.18
C VAL A 43 -5.08 -8.38 -0.90
N PHE A 44 -5.80 -7.44 -1.49
CA PHE A 44 -7.24 -7.27 -1.38
C PHE A 44 -7.91 -7.51 -2.73
N ARG A 45 -9.15 -7.99 -2.68
CA ARG A 45 -10.02 -8.07 -3.85
C ARG A 45 -11.07 -6.98 -3.77
N SER A 46 -11.38 -6.38 -4.92
CA SER A 46 -12.50 -5.45 -4.97
C SER A 46 -13.82 -6.22 -4.76
N ALA A 47 -14.70 -5.64 -3.95
CA ALA A 47 -16.06 -6.17 -3.76
C ALA A 47 -16.98 -5.90 -4.96
N GLU A 48 -16.64 -4.93 -5.81
CA GLU A 48 -17.49 -4.45 -6.90
C GLU A 48 -16.99 -4.85 -8.29
N ASP A 49 -15.67 -5.02 -8.43
CA ASP A 49 -15.03 -5.39 -9.70
C ASP A 49 -14.16 -6.64 -9.52
N PRO A 50 -14.65 -7.84 -9.90
CA PRO A 50 -13.92 -9.08 -9.69
C PRO A 50 -12.63 -9.20 -10.52
N CYS A 51 -12.41 -8.30 -11.48
CA CYS A 51 -11.16 -8.22 -12.24
C CYS A 51 -10.08 -7.36 -11.53
N LYS A 52 -10.43 -6.70 -10.42
CA LYS A 52 -9.57 -5.76 -9.71
C LYS A 52 -9.01 -6.34 -8.41
N VAL A 53 -7.70 -6.30 -8.31
CA VAL A 53 -6.91 -6.68 -7.13
C VAL A 53 -6.12 -5.47 -6.67
N VAL A 54 -5.95 -5.31 -5.36
CA VAL A 54 -5.15 -4.23 -4.78
C VAL A 54 -4.07 -4.85 -3.90
N LEU A 55 -2.81 -4.56 -4.19
CA LEU A 55 -1.72 -4.74 -3.23
C LEU A 55 -1.59 -3.43 -2.44
N MET A 56 -1.75 -3.52 -1.12
CA MET A 56 -1.55 -2.38 -0.23
C MET A 56 -0.36 -2.62 0.68
N GLU A 57 0.56 -1.67 0.66
CA GLU A 57 1.77 -1.69 1.46
C GLU A 57 1.76 -0.53 2.46
N HIS A 58 2.31 -0.76 3.65
CA HIS A 58 2.71 0.29 4.58
C HIS A 58 4.10 -0.01 5.08
N TRP A 59 4.96 0.98 4.93
CA TRP A 59 6.33 0.95 5.36
C TRP A 59 6.55 1.96 6.47
N ALA A 60 7.29 1.57 7.49
CA ALA A 60 7.56 2.39 8.67
C ALA A 60 8.24 3.74 8.34
N ASN A 61 8.96 3.80 7.22
CA ASN A 61 9.51 5.03 6.64
C ASN A 61 9.87 4.83 5.16
N ARG A 62 10.25 5.93 4.50
CA ARG A 62 10.60 5.95 3.08
C ARG A 62 11.88 5.18 2.76
N GLU A 63 12.89 5.25 3.63
CA GLU A 63 14.19 4.63 3.41
C GLU A 63 14.08 3.10 3.34
N LEU A 64 13.23 2.51 4.20
CA LEU A 64 12.96 1.07 4.21
C LEU A 64 12.14 0.63 3.00
N TYR A 65 11.17 1.44 2.56
CA TYR A 65 10.49 1.21 1.28
C TYR A 65 11.49 1.24 0.11
N ASP A 66 12.37 2.26 0.03
CA ASP A 66 13.32 2.38 -1.06
C ASP A 66 14.33 1.20 -1.06
N LYS A 67 14.72 0.70 0.12
CA LYS A 67 15.52 -0.53 0.27
C LYS A 67 14.77 -1.74 -0.28
N HIS A 68 13.49 -1.90 0.08
CA HIS A 68 12.64 -2.96 -0.45
C HIS A 68 12.53 -2.89 -1.99
N TRP A 69 12.24 -1.71 -2.54
CA TRP A 69 12.06 -1.51 -3.97
C TRP A 69 13.34 -1.81 -4.77
N LYS A 70 14.51 -1.41 -4.26
CA LYS A 70 15.80 -1.76 -4.88
C LYS A 70 16.03 -3.27 -4.94
N GLN A 71 15.64 -4.00 -3.90
CA GLN A 71 15.72 -5.47 -3.90
C GLN A 71 14.78 -6.08 -4.94
N GLN A 72 13.56 -5.53 -5.10
CA GLN A 72 12.62 -6.00 -6.12
C GLN A 72 13.15 -5.77 -7.54
N LEU A 73 13.71 -4.58 -7.81
CA LEU A 73 14.31 -4.29 -9.12
C LEU A 73 15.50 -5.20 -9.42
N ALA A 74 16.35 -5.47 -8.44
CA ALA A 74 17.47 -6.41 -8.59
C ALA A 74 17.00 -7.85 -8.87
N ALA A 75 15.79 -8.21 -8.45
CA ALA A 75 15.16 -9.50 -8.73
C ALA A 75 14.44 -9.57 -10.10
N GLY A 76 14.49 -8.50 -10.90
CA GLY A 76 13.87 -8.42 -12.23
C GLY A 76 12.65 -7.51 -12.31
N GLY A 77 12.18 -6.99 -11.17
CA GLY A 77 10.97 -6.16 -11.11
C GLY A 77 9.68 -6.95 -11.40
N PRO A 78 8.52 -6.27 -11.43
CA PRO A 78 7.26 -6.92 -11.77
C PRO A 78 7.20 -7.26 -13.26
N ASP A 79 7.02 -8.54 -13.58
CA ASP A 79 6.70 -9.01 -14.94
C ASP A 79 5.18 -8.93 -15.14
N LEU A 80 4.74 -7.96 -15.94
CA LEU A 80 3.32 -7.70 -16.17
C LEU A 80 2.98 -7.97 -17.63
N ASP A 81 2.01 -8.86 -17.82
CA ASP A 81 1.37 -9.07 -19.12
C ASP A 81 0.78 -7.72 -19.63
N PRO A 82 0.98 -7.35 -20.91
CA PRO A 82 0.50 -6.07 -21.44
C PRO A 82 -1.01 -5.83 -21.33
N SER A 83 -1.82 -6.89 -21.17
CA SER A 83 -3.26 -6.80 -20.95
C SER A 83 -3.63 -6.38 -19.52
N VAL A 84 -2.69 -6.48 -18.58
CA VAL A 84 -2.86 -6.07 -17.18
C VAL A 84 -2.59 -4.58 -17.04
N LYS A 85 -3.55 -3.85 -16.48
CA LYS A 85 -3.41 -2.41 -16.23
C LYS A 85 -3.10 -2.16 -14.76
N MET A 86 -2.00 -1.47 -14.49
CA MET A 86 -1.56 -1.16 -13.14
C MET A 86 -1.55 0.35 -12.89
N GLY A 87 -2.05 0.76 -11.72
CA GLY A 87 -1.90 2.10 -11.15
C GLY A 87 -1.17 2.01 -9.81
N ILE A 88 -0.29 2.98 -9.54
CA ILE A 88 0.48 3.05 -8.30
C ILE A 88 0.28 4.44 -7.68
N GLU A 89 -0.12 4.47 -6.42
CA GLU A 89 -0.32 5.68 -5.64
C GLU A 89 0.56 5.66 -4.38
N PHE A 90 1.13 6.81 -4.06
CA PHE A 90 1.95 7.00 -2.86
C PHE A 90 1.28 8.03 -1.95
N TYR A 91 1.14 7.68 -0.67
CA TYR A 91 0.67 8.58 0.36
C TYR A 91 1.64 8.59 1.53
N ASN A 92 1.78 9.76 2.16
CA ASN A 92 2.43 9.84 3.45
C ASN A 92 1.45 9.30 4.49
N TYR A 93 1.91 8.33 5.29
CA TYR A 93 1.13 7.81 6.39
C TYR A 93 1.30 8.71 7.61
N GLU A 94 0.18 9.12 8.18
CA GLU A 94 0.13 9.96 9.38
C GLU A 94 -1.03 9.49 10.26
N GLU A 95 -0.75 9.28 11.54
CA GLU A 95 -1.77 8.94 12.53
C GLU A 95 -2.42 10.22 13.04
N TYR A 96 -3.74 10.20 13.22
CA TYR A 96 -4.50 11.30 13.78
C TYR A 96 -5.21 10.86 15.05
N ALA A 97 -5.32 11.79 15.99
CA ALA A 97 -6.17 11.72 17.17
C ALA A 97 -7.35 12.70 17.03
N ILE A 98 -8.38 12.50 17.84
CA ILE A 98 -9.51 13.40 17.97
C ILE A 98 -9.36 14.16 19.30
N ASP A 99 -9.44 15.49 19.27
CA ASP A 99 -9.41 16.33 20.47
C ASP A 99 -10.78 16.40 21.19
N GLU A 100 -10.85 17.09 22.32
CA GLU A 100 -12.09 17.24 23.11
C GLU A 100 -13.22 17.94 22.35
N ASP A 101 -12.87 18.74 21.34
CA ASP A 101 -13.80 19.48 20.49
C ASP A 101 -14.17 18.70 19.21
N GLY A 102 -13.65 17.49 19.02
CA GLY A 102 -13.94 16.62 17.87
C GLY A 102 -13.10 16.90 16.62
N HIS A 103 -12.01 17.66 16.72
CA HIS A 103 -11.13 17.93 15.58
C HIS A 103 -10.08 16.83 15.38
N TRP A 104 -9.84 16.49 14.11
CA TRP A 104 -8.74 15.60 13.73
C TRP A 104 -7.41 16.35 13.75
N MET A 105 -6.52 15.93 14.64
CA MET A 105 -5.18 16.48 14.76
C MET A 105 -4.12 15.38 14.59
N PRO A 106 -2.97 15.67 13.98
CA PRO A 106 -1.83 14.76 14.00
C PRO A 106 -1.54 14.25 15.41
N ALA A 107 -1.33 12.95 15.54
CA ALA A 107 -1.06 12.30 16.81
C ALA A 107 0.24 12.82 17.44
N ASP A 108 1.26 13.09 16.62
CA ASP A 108 2.50 13.75 17.04
C ASP A 108 2.24 15.24 17.32
N PRO A 109 2.46 15.72 18.57
CA PRO A 109 2.32 17.13 18.90
C PRO A 109 3.15 18.09 18.04
N ALA A 110 4.30 17.64 17.52
CA ALA A 110 5.16 18.45 16.66
C ALA A 110 4.53 18.77 15.30
N ASP A 111 3.59 17.93 14.83
CA ASP A 111 2.96 18.04 13.52
C ASP A 111 1.58 18.71 13.55
N ARG A 112 1.08 19.09 14.74
CA ARG A 112 -0.27 19.68 14.92
C ARG A 112 -0.56 20.96 14.13
N SER A 113 0.46 21.61 13.58
CA SER A 113 0.28 22.71 12.62
C SER A 113 -0.48 22.29 11.35
N LYS A 114 -0.53 20.99 11.04
CA LYS A 114 -1.25 20.39 9.89
C LYS A 114 -2.69 19.96 10.21
N THR A 115 -3.25 20.39 11.34
CA THR A 115 -4.62 20.03 11.77
C THR A 115 -5.66 20.36 10.69
N ILE A 116 -6.52 19.39 10.37
CA ILE A 116 -7.60 19.57 9.39
C ILE A 116 -8.86 20.03 10.14
N ARG A 117 -9.41 21.18 9.72
CA ARG A 117 -10.65 21.74 10.28
C ARG A 117 -11.70 21.84 9.19
N TRP A 118 -12.84 21.20 9.39
CA TRP A 118 -14.01 21.34 8.51
C TRP A 118 -14.92 22.41 9.12
N LYS A 119 -15.29 23.42 8.33
CA LYS A 119 -16.22 24.48 8.75
C LYS A 119 -17.67 24.02 8.58
#